data_AF-G9XF56-F1
#
_entry.id   AF-G9XF56-F1
#
_cell.length_a   1.000
_cell.length_b   1.000
_cell.length_c   1.000
_cell.angle_alpha   90.00
_cell.angle_beta   90.00
_cell.angle_gamma   90.00
#
_symmetry.space_group_name_H-M   'P 1'
#
loop_
_entity.id
_entity.type
_entity.pdbx_description
1 polymer ?
#
loop_
_entity_poly.entity_id
_entity_poly.type
_entity_poly.pdbx_seq_one_letter_code
_entity_poly.pdbx_strand_id
1 'polypeptide(L)'
;MAKPNWNPQLRDVLKHDTIKITKVSQNTGSEYKVDVIPKLEVLSVGSIEETEDNKFKYSIADVKNGLEYVIKTENQVQVNFGQTLIFTNVRGGVNNGVAWYGADKVEIVKKA
;
A
#
# COMPACT_ATOMS: atom_id res chain seq x y z
N MET A 1 -9.81 -11.23 -31.00
CA MET A 1 -8.79 -10.16 -31.04
C MET A 1 -8.70 -9.53 -29.65
N ALA A 2 -7.53 -9.55 -29.02
CA ALA A 2 -7.34 -8.91 -27.71
C ALA A 2 -7.27 -7.40 -27.89
N LYS A 3 -8.00 -6.65 -27.06
CA LYS A 3 -7.88 -5.18 -27.02
C LYS A 3 -6.59 -4.82 -26.27
N PRO A 4 -5.86 -3.78 -26.68
CA PRO A 4 -4.76 -3.24 -25.88
C PRO A 4 -5.27 -2.89 -24.48
N ASN A 5 -4.59 -3.36 -23.44
CA ASN A 5 -4.90 -3.04 -22.05
C ASN A 5 -3.79 -2.17 -21.47
N TRP A 6 -4.14 -0.95 -21.08
CA TRP A 6 -3.22 -0.05 -20.39
C TRP A 6 -3.48 -0.13 -18.90
N ASN A 7 -2.74 -0.98 -18.20
CA ASN A 7 -2.78 -1.07 -16.76
C ASN A 7 -1.34 -0.90 -16.20
N PRO A 8 -1.01 0.26 -15.61
CA PRO A 8 0.35 0.55 -15.17
C PRO A 8 0.77 -0.41 -14.04
N GLN A 9 2.05 -0.78 -14.01
CA GLN A 9 2.57 -1.63 -12.94
C GLN A 9 2.80 -0.81 -11.67
N LEU A 10 2.71 -1.47 -10.50
CA LEU A 10 2.94 -0.81 -9.22
C LEU A 10 4.30 -0.09 -9.15
N ARG A 11 5.34 -0.69 -9.75
CA ARG A 11 6.69 -0.08 -9.84
C ARG A 11 6.70 1.23 -10.61
N ASP A 12 5.88 1.35 -11.67
CA ASP A 12 5.87 2.53 -12.53
C ASP A 12 5.07 3.66 -11.87
N VAL A 13 4.00 3.29 -11.16
CA VAL A 13 3.13 4.25 -10.46
C VAL A 13 3.81 4.83 -9.23
N LEU A 14 4.38 3.97 -8.37
CA LEU A 14 4.98 4.38 -7.10
C LEU A 14 6.48 4.61 -7.18
N LYS A 15 7.15 4.22 -8.28
CA LYS A 15 8.60 4.38 -8.48
C LYS A 15 9.45 3.67 -7.41
N HIS A 16 8.99 2.49 -6.99
CA HIS A 16 9.70 1.59 -6.08
C HIS A 16 9.91 0.22 -6.71
N ASP A 17 10.98 -0.47 -6.31
CA ASP A 17 11.22 -1.85 -6.72
C ASP A 17 10.14 -2.79 -6.18
N THR A 18 9.73 -3.72 -7.03
CA THR A 18 8.71 -4.73 -6.70
C THR A 18 9.25 -6.13 -6.84
N ILE A 19 8.75 -7.04 -6.00
CA ILE A 19 8.94 -8.49 -6.14
C ILE A 19 7.57 -9.16 -6.31
N LYS A 20 7.57 -10.35 -6.91
CA LYS A 20 6.37 -11.18 -7.01
C LYS A 20 6.32 -12.14 -5.83
N ILE A 21 5.22 -12.13 -5.08
CA ILE A 21 4.94 -13.09 -4.01
C ILE A 21 3.66 -13.86 -4.31
N THR A 22 3.54 -15.06 -3.76
CA THR A 22 2.29 -15.82 -3.74
C THR A 22 1.50 -15.47 -2.49
N LYS A 23 0.21 -15.16 -2.64
CA LYS A 23 -0.73 -14.92 -1.55
C LYS A 23 -1.93 -15.84 -1.66
N VAL A 24 -2.56 -16.10 -0.53
CA VAL A 24 -3.82 -16.86 -0.47
C VAL A 24 -4.98 -15.87 -0.30
N SER A 25 -5.99 -15.98 -1.14
CA SER A 25 -7.21 -15.18 -1.03
C SER A 25 -8.00 -15.57 0.22
N GLN A 26 -8.34 -14.62 1.08
CA GLN A 26 -9.20 -14.88 2.24
C GLN A 26 -10.62 -15.29 1.84
N ASN A 27 -11.11 -14.82 0.68
CA ASN A 27 -12.47 -15.08 0.22
C ASN A 27 -12.62 -16.45 -0.46
N THR A 28 -11.61 -16.87 -1.24
CA THR A 28 -11.70 -18.06 -2.09
C THR A 28 -10.73 -19.17 -1.71
N GLY A 29 -9.78 -18.92 -0.79
CA GLY A 29 -8.71 -19.84 -0.44
C GLY A 29 -7.70 -20.10 -1.57
N SER A 30 -7.85 -19.45 -2.72
CA SER A 30 -7.01 -19.69 -3.90
C SER A 30 -5.69 -18.92 -3.80
N GLU A 31 -4.62 -19.55 -4.25
CA GLU A 31 -3.33 -18.89 -4.43
C GLU A 31 -3.34 -17.96 -5.63
N TYR A 32 -2.74 -16.79 -5.48
CA TYR A 32 -2.52 -15.84 -6.56
C TYR A 32 -1.15 -15.19 -6.42
N LYS A 33 -0.55 -14.83 -7.56
CA LYS A 33 0.72 -14.10 -7.60
C LYS A 33 0.44 -12.60 -7.70
N VAL A 34 1.13 -11.81 -6.89
CA VAL A 34 0.96 -10.35 -6.86
C VAL A 34 2.32 -9.66 -6.74
N ASP A 35 2.47 -8.55 -7.46
CA ASP A 35 3.62 -7.64 -7.33
C ASP A 35 3.46 -6.79 -6.07
N VAL A 36 4.49 -6.77 -5.23
CA VAL A 36 4.51 -5.99 -4.00
C VAL A 36 5.82 -5.22 -3.83
N ILE A 37 5.74 -4.08 -3.15
CA ILE A 37 6.91 -3.42 -2.55
C ILE A 37 7.12 -4.07 -1.18
N PRO A 38 8.21 -4.83 -0.95
CA PRO A 38 8.39 -5.60 0.28
C PRO A 38 8.38 -4.72 1.52
N LYS A 39 9.04 -3.57 1.43
CA LYS A 39 9.19 -2.60 2.50
C LYS A 39 9.10 -1.20 1.89
N LEU A 40 8.11 -0.43 2.32
CA LEU A 40 7.90 0.94 1.88
C LEU A 40 7.99 1.88 3.07
N GLU A 41 8.98 2.77 3.06
CA GLU A 41 9.19 3.77 4.09
C GLU A 41 8.69 5.14 3.61
N VAL A 42 7.73 5.71 4.33
CA VAL A 42 7.04 6.97 3.97
C VAL A 42 6.70 7.78 5.22
N LEU A 43 6.36 9.05 5.05
CA LEU A 43 5.93 9.91 6.17
C LEU A 43 4.41 9.87 6.32
N SER A 44 3.93 9.89 7.56
CA SER A 44 2.52 10.10 7.85
C SER A 44 2.13 11.57 7.70
N VAL A 45 0.96 11.80 7.11
CA VAL A 45 0.30 13.12 7.09
C VAL A 45 -0.54 13.34 8.37
N GLY A 46 -0.52 12.40 9.32
CA GLY A 46 -1.18 12.54 10.62
C GLY A 46 -2.67 12.15 10.64
N SER A 47 -3.23 11.70 9.52
CA SER A 47 -4.61 11.23 9.43
C SER A 47 -4.69 9.71 9.33
N ILE A 48 -5.53 9.13 10.20
CA ILE A 48 -5.94 7.72 10.17
C ILE A 48 -7.47 7.71 10.07
N GLU A 49 -7.99 6.94 9.12
CA GLU A 49 -9.42 6.68 9.00
C GLU A 49 -9.69 5.20 9.23
N GLU A 50 -10.65 4.89 10.08
CA GLU A 50 -11.20 3.54 10.19
C GLU A 50 -12.28 3.34 9.11
N THR A 51 -12.22 2.20 8.45
CA THR A 51 -13.20 1.80 7.42
C THR A 51 -14.21 0.83 8.00
N GLU A 52 -15.39 0.74 7.39
CA GLU A 52 -16.47 -0.18 7.82
C GLU A 52 -16.03 -1.65 7.96
N ASP A 53 -14.95 -2.05 7.27
CA ASP A 53 -14.35 -3.38 7.34
C ASP A 53 -13.41 -3.59 8.56
N ASN A 54 -13.39 -2.69 9.55
CA ASN A 54 -12.42 -2.65 10.67
C ASN A 54 -10.96 -2.61 10.19
N LYS A 55 -10.71 -1.90 9.10
CA LYS A 55 -9.37 -1.69 8.53
C LYS A 55 -9.02 -0.22 8.54
N PHE A 56 -7.74 0.10 8.54
CA PHE A 56 -7.23 1.46 8.75
C PHE A 56 -6.59 2.01 7.49
N LYS A 57 -6.97 3.22 7.10
CA LYS A 57 -6.38 3.99 6.01
C LYS A 57 -5.42 5.04 6.57
N TYR A 58 -4.21 5.08 6.03
CA TYR A 58 -3.19 6.05 6.39
C TYR A 58 -2.91 6.95 5.19
N SER A 59 -3.07 8.26 5.37
CA SER A 59 -2.59 9.23 4.39
C SER A 59 -1.09 9.42 4.57
N ILE A 60 -0.33 9.22 3.50
CA ILE A 60 1.12 9.24 3.54
C ILE A 60 1.71 10.13 2.44
N ALA A 61 2.90 10.65 2.72
CA ALA A 61 3.74 11.36 1.77
C ALA A 61 5.01 10.54 1.50
N ASP A 62 5.20 10.14 0.24
CA ASP A 62 6.46 9.61 -0.28
C ASP A 62 7.29 10.77 -0.81
N VAL A 63 8.06 11.37 0.09
CA VAL A 63 8.92 12.52 -0.19
C VAL A 63 9.99 12.20 -1.23
N LYS A 64 10.45 10.94 -1.31
CA LYS A 64 11.49 10.53 -2.25
C LYS A 64 11.01 10.64 -3.70
N ASN A 65 9.74 10.32 -3.93
CA ASN A 65 9.15 10.30 -5.27
C ASN A 65 8.18 11.46 -5.54
N GLY A 66 7.94 12.32 -4.54
CA GLY A 66 7.03 13.46 -4.64
C GLY A 66 5.56 13.04 -4.79
N LEU A 67 5.14 11.98 -4.09
CA LEU A 67 3.80 11.40 -4.20
C LEU A 67 3.05 11.46 -2.86
N GLU A 68 1.74 11.65 -2.93
CA GLU A 68 0.83 11.54 -1.80
C GLU A 68 -0.28 10.55 -2.13
N TYR A 69 -0.57 9.63 -1.22
CA TYR A 69 -1.59 8.60 -1.40
C TYR A 69 -2.01 7.98 -0.08
N VAL A 70 -3.02 7.11 -0.14
CA VAL A 70 -3.60 6.43 1.02
C VAL A 70 -3.32 4.93 0.95
N ILE A 71 -2.81 4.35 2.04
CA ILE A 71 -2.57 2.91 2.16
C ILE A 71 -3.51 2.32 3.22
N LYS A 72 -4.22 1.24 2.87
CA LYS A 72 -5.09 0.49 3.78
C LYS A 72 -4.36 -0.70 4.41
N THR A 73 -4.45 -0.88 5.73
CA THR A 73 -3.89 -2.02 6.48
C THR A 73 -4.88 -2.59 7.48
N GLU A 74 -4.59 -3.78 7.99
CA GLU A 74 -5.44 -4.44 8.99
C GLU A 74 -5.10 -4.01 10.42
N ASN A 75 -3.82 -3.76 10.70
CA ASN A 75 -3.40 -3.30 12.02
C ASN A 75 -3.43 -1.78 12.16
N GLN A 76 -3.73 -1.31 13.37
CA GLN A 76 -3.67 0.10 13.75
C GLN A 76 -2.33 0.42 14.44
N VAL A 77 -1.75 1.56 14.09
CA VAL A 77 -0.70 2.23 14.87
C VAL A 77 -1.09 3.69 15.01
N GLN A 78 -0.87 4.29 16.18
CA GLN A 78 -1.17 5.69 16.41
C GLN A 78 -0.08 6.54 15.77
N VAL A 79 -0.45 7.50 14.91
CA VAL A 79 0.51 8.29 14.13
C VAL A 79 0.39 9.78 14.40
N ASN A 80 1.52 10.48 14.29
CA ASN A 80 1.58 11.94 14.27
C ASN A 80 2.06 12.42 12.89
N PHE A 81 1.77 13.68 12.55
CA PHE A 81 2.28 14.32 11.34
C PHE A 81 3.82 14.25 11.28
N GLY A 82 4.37 13.88 10.13
CA GLY A 82 5.80 13.76 9.90
C GLY A 82 6.46 12.51 10.49
N GLN A 83 5.69 11.62 11.10
CA GLN A 83 6.22 10.36 11.63
C GLN A 83 6.54 9.37 10.51
N THR A 84 7.71 8.74 10.56
CA THR A 84 8.11 7.74 9.57
C THR A 84 7.42 6.40 9.84
N LEU A 85 6.76 5.88 8.81
CA LEU A 85 6.08 4.60 8.81
C LEU A 85 6.75 3.64 7.84
N ILE A 86 6.77 2.36 8.21
CA ILE A 86 7.14 1.26 7.34
C ILE A 86 5.90 0.43 7.06
N PHE A 87 5.58 0.27 5.78
CA PHE A 87 4.56 -0.66 5.30
C PHE A 87 5.21 -1.90 4.70
N THR A 88 4.66 -3.07 5.00
CA THR A 88 5.16 -4.36 4.51
C THR A 88 4.26 -4.93 3.41
N ASN A 89 4.86 -5.41 2.32
CA ASN A 89 4.18 -5.99 1.16
C ASN A 89 3.08 -5.08 0.59
N VAL A 90 3.43 -3.83 0.29
CA VAL A 90 2.52 -2.87 -0.32
C VAL A 90 2.16 -3.33 -1.71
N ARG A 91 0.87 -3.41 -1.99
CA ARG A 91 0.28 -3.80 -3.26
C ARG A 91 -0.72 -2.74 -3.68
N GLY A 92 -1.03 -2.67 -4.96
CA GLY A 92 -2.04 -1.75 -5.44
C GLY A 92 -2.49 -2.07 -6.86
N GLY A 93 -3.49 -1.32 -7.28
CA GLY A 93 -4.05 -1.43 -8.60
C GLY A 93 -5.07 -0.33 -8.83
N VAL A 94 -5.76 -0.41 -9.96
CA VAL A 94 -6.83 0.52 -10.31
C VAL A 94 -8.13 -0.26 -10.34
N ASN A 95 -9.15 0.25 -9.66
CA ASN A 95 -10.51 -0.27 -9.74
C ASN A 95 -11.44 0.87 -10.20
N ASN A 96 -12.13 0.70 -11.32
CA ASN A 96 -12.99 1.73 -11.92
C ASN A 96 -12.33 3.12 -12.05
N GLY A 97 -11.04 3.15 -12.42
CA GLY A 97 -10.28 4.40 -12.57
C GLY A 97 -9.74 4.98 -11.27
N VAL A 98 -10.09 4.42 -10.10
CA VAL A 98 -9.59 4.84 -8.80
C VAL A 98 -8.43 3.93 -8.36
N ALA A 99 -7.27 4.54 -8.11
CA ALA A 99 -6.13 3.81 -7.57
C ALA A 99 -6.38 3.41 -6.10
N TRP A 100 -5.98 2.20 -5.73
CA TRP A 100 -6.02 1.72 -4.36
C TRP A 100 -4.68 1.09 -3.99
N TYR A 101 -4.32 1.24 -2.71
CA TYR A 101 -3.11 0.65 -2.14
C TYR A 101 -3.44 -0.03 -0.82
N GLY A 102 -2.84 -1.20 -0.60
CA GLY A 102 -2.97 -1.95 0.63
C GLY A 102 -1.63 -2.54 1.05
N ALA A 103 -1.45 -2.74 2.35
CA ALA A 103 -0.28 -3.43 2.89
C ALA A 103 -0.71 -4.51 3.88
N ASP A 104 0.21 -5.39 4.23
CA ASP A 104 -0.06 -6.43 5.23
C ASP A 104 0.05 -5.88 6.64
N LYS A 105 1.04 -4.99 6.85
CA LYS A 105 1.33 -4.42 8.15
C LYS A 105 1.88 -3.00 8.01
N VAL A 106 1.58 -2.17 9.00
CA VAL A 106 2.22 -0.86 9.24
C VAL A 106 2.93 -0.83 10.58
N GLU A 107 4.11 -0.21 10.63
CA GLU A 107 4.92 -0.03 11.83
C GLU A 107 5.52 1.38 11.89
N ILE A 108 5.69 1.92 13.09
CA ILE A 108 6.40 3.17 13.31
C ILE A 108 7.91 2.87 13.35
N VAL A 109 8.71 3.66 12.63
CA VAL A 109 10.16 3.62 12.79
C VAL A 109 10.51 4.20 14.16
N LYS A 110 10.98 3.34 15.07
CA LYS A 110 11.61 3.82 16.31
C LYS A 110 13.02 4.29 15.96
N LYS A 111 13.28 5.59 16.11
CA LYS A 111 14.67 6.07 16.16
C LYS A 111 15.26 5.59 17.49
N ALA A 112 16.36 4.84 17.41
CA ALA A 112 17.15 4.43 18.56
C ALA A 112 17.93 5.63 19.13
#